data_AF-A0A950HZ39-F1
#
_entry.id   AF-A0A950HZ39-F1
#
_cell.length_a   1.000
_cell.length_b   1.000
_cell.length_c   1.000
_cell.angle_alpha   90.00
_cell.angle_beta   90.00
_cell.angle_gamma   90.00
#
_symmetry.space_group_name_H-M   'P 1'
#
loop_
_entity.id
_entity.type
_entity.pdbx_description
1 polymer ?
#
loop_
_entity_poly.entity_id
_entity_poly.type
_entity_poly.pdbx_seq_one_letter_code
_entity_poly.pdbx_strand_id
1 'polypeptide(L)'
;MKAPGSEPIGRRVARSFALLCRLFGAAILCAFACVPLAICYSAIETLVADPRKFDLVFVTVFAASAAAACALLLVAYRAATGRGRVKDGGLLPPLAMRVLVALFAVTAVAIVGMGLWSRSPLPILGGLGYLWGSRVAWRSIGRKPLKELMSIEFDDLQVRVLALAPMDPAWNQTFAWLAIERVCFRDAGLDSSDEVFVQVRGRPQPVVVLIEASGGAEFMGELCGRGYFPEHVWRRALGDTSGGMHCWPEVAPGSSTSG
;
A
#
# COMPACT_ATOMS: atom_id res chain seq x y z
N MET A 1 -16.73 7.11 38.06
CA MET A 1 -17.57 7.01 36.85
C MET A 1 -17.18 8.12 35.89
N LYS A 2 -16.55 7.78 34.76
CA LYS A 2 -16.06 8.75 33.76
C LYS A 2 -17.21 9.01 32.79
N ALA A 3 -17.68 10.26 32.69
CA ALA A 3 -18.78 10.60 31.79
C ALA A 3 -18.43 10.16 30.35
N PRO A 4 -19.35 9.52 29.60
CA PRO A 4 -19.09 9.09 28.24
C PRO A 4 -18.66 10.32 27.40
N GLY A 5 -17.38 10.32 27.05
CA GLY A 5 -16.67 11.49 26.56
C GLY A 5 -17.22 11.98 25.23
N SER A 6 -17.53 13.28 25.18
CA SER A 6 -17.80 13.99 23.94
C SER A 6 -16.59 13.87 23.01
N GLU A 7 -16.73 13.11 21.92
CA GLU A 7 -15.70 13.04 20.87
C GLU A 7 -15.46 14.46 20.33
N PRO A 8 -14.21 14.96 20.30
CA PRO A 8 -13.91 16.33 19.92
C PRO A 8 -14.46 16.62 18.51
N ILE A 9 -15.10 17.78 18.35
CA ILE A 9 -15.84 18.17 17.12
C ILE A 9 -14.97 17.96 15.86
N GLY A 10 -13.68 18.26 15.94
CA GLY A 10 -12.73 18.05 14.83
C GLY A 10 -12.64 16.59 14.34
N ARG A 11 -12.69 15.59 15.23
CA ARG A 11 -12.65 14.18 14.83
C ARG A 11 -13.91 13.75 14.06
N ARG A 12 -15.07 14.29 14.45
CA ARG A 12 -16.34 14.02 13.74
C ARG A 12 -16.32 14.61 12.34
N VAL A 13 -15.87 15.86 12.20
CA VAL A 13 -15.73 16.51 10.88
C VAL A 13 -14.75 15.76 9.98
N ALA A 14 -13.57 15.39 10.50
CA ALA A 14 -12.59 14.63 9.74
C ALA A 14 -13.11 13.25 9.29
N ARG A 15 -13.83 12.54 10.15
CA ARG A 15 -14.44 11.24 9.82
C ARG A 15 -15.51 11.39 8.73
N SER A 16 -16.37 12.40 8.82
CA SER A 16 -17.39 12.68 7.81
C SER A 16 -16.77 13.07 6.46
N PHE A 17 -15.74 13.91 6.45
CA PHE A 17 -15.03 14.29 5.24
C PHE A 17 -14.38 13.08 4.55
N ALA A 18 -13.67 12.25 5.32
CA ALA A 18 -13.06 11.02 4.79
C ALA A 18 -14.11 10.05 4.20
N LEU A 19 -15.29 9.93 4.83
CA LEU A 19 -16.41 9.14 4.30
C LEU A 19 -16.92 9.71 2.98
N LEU A 20 -17.07 11.03 2.88
CA LEU A 20 -17.54 11.70 1.66
C LEU A 20 -16.56 11.50 0.50
N CYS A 21 -15.26 11.70 0.72
CA CYS A 21 -14.23 11.44 -0.29
C CYS A 21 -14.23 9.98 -0.77
N ARG A 22 -14.45 9.03 0.15
CA ARG A 22 -14.56 7.59 -0.14
C ARG A 22 -15.74 7.26 -1.03
N LEU A 23 -16.93 7.74 -0.67
CA LEU A 23 -18.14 7.55 -1.47
C LEU A 23 -18.03 8.21 -2.84
N PHE A 24 -17.42 9.39 -2.92
CA PHE A 24 -17.16 10.08 -4.18
C PHE A 24 -16.20 9.30 -5.08
N GLY A 25 -15.08 8.80 -4.54
CA GLY A 25 -14.16 7.94 -5.28
C GLY A 25 -14.82 6.64 -5.75
N ALA A 26 -15.65 6.01 -4.92
CA ALA A 26 -16.43 4.83 -5.30
C ALA A 26 -17.40 5.13 -6.44
N ALA A 27 -18.11 6.27 -6.40
CA ALA A 27 -19.03 6.68 -7.45
C ALA A 27 -18.32 6.90 -8.79
N ILE A 28 -17.14 7.54 -8.78
CA ILE A 28 -16.31 7.69 -9.99
C ILE A 28 -15.92 6.33 -10.57
N LEU A 29 -15.45 5.40 -9.73
CA LEU A 29 -15.06 4.07 -10.17
C LEU A 29 -16.24 3.26 -10.73
N CYS A 30 -17.42 3.37 -10.12
CA CYS A 30 -18.65 2.79 -10.66
C CYS A 30 -19.00 3.39 -12.03
N ALA A 31 -18.86 4.71 -12.21
CA ALA A 31 -19.09 5.35 -13.50
C ALA A 31 -18.12 4.82 -14.58
N PHE A 32 -16.85 4.62 -14.24
CA PHE A 32 -15.89 3.98 -15.15
C PHE A 32 -16.22 2.50 -15.42
N ALA A 33 -16.79 1.77 -14.44
CA ALA A 33 -17.21 0.39 -14.61
C ALA A 33 -18.41 0.25 -15.57
N CYS A 34 -19.24 1.28 -15.73
CA CYS A 34 -20.37 1.27 -16.66
C CYS A 34 -19.94 1.04 -18.12
N VAL A 35 -18.78 1.57 -18.53
CA VAL A 35 -18.29 1.42 -19.92
C VAL A 35 -18.00 -0.04 -20.27
N PRO A 36 -17.14 -0.78 -19.55
CA PRO A 36 -16.93 -2.19 -19.83
C PRO A 36 -18.19 -3.05 -19.63
N LEU A 37 -19.06 -2.70 -18.66
CA LEU A 37 -20.35 -3.38 -18.51
C LEU A 37 -21.26 -3.20 -19.73
N ALA A 38 -21.32 -2.00 -20.30
CA ALA A 38 -22.08 -1.73 -21.51
C ALA A 38 -21.54 -2.50 -22.72
N ILE A 39 -20.21 -2.62 -22.84
CA ILE A 39 -19.59 -3.47 -23.88
C ILE A 39 -19.98 -4.94 -23.67
N CYS A 40 -19.91 -5.45 -22.43
CA CYS A 40 -20.35 -6.82 -22.13
C CYS A 40 -21.84 -7.04 -22.46
N TYR A 41 -22.70 -6.08 -22.12
CA TYR A 41 -24.13 -6.15 -22.42
C TYR A 41 -24.39 -6.20 -23.93
N SER A 42 -23.80 -5.28 -24.69
CA SER A 42 -23.93 -5.23 -26.15
C SER A 42 -23.38 -6.49 -26.83
N ALA A 43 -22.29 -7.05 -26.29
CA ALA A 43 -21.75 -8.31 -26.75
C ALA A 43 -22.75 -9.46 -26.53
N ILE A 44 -23.33 -9.58 -25.33
CA ILE A 44 -24.35 -10.61 -25.03
C ILE A 44 -25.56 -10.46 -25.97
N GLU A 45 -26.03 -9.24 -26.20
CA GLU A 45 -27.14 -8.96 -27.12
C GLU A 45 -26.82 -9.43 -28.54
N THR A 46 -25.61 -9.13 -29.02
CA THR A 46 -25.12 -9.58 -30.34
C THR A 46 -25.05 -11.10 -30.43
N LEU A 47 -24.60 -11.77 -29.36
CA LEU A 47 -24.48 -13.22 -29.30
C LEU A 47 -25.85 -13.91 -29.34
N VAL A 48 -26.85 -13.34 -28.65
CA VAL A 48 -28.23 -13.84 -28.66
C VAL A 48 -28.87 -13.64 -30.02
N ALA A 49 -28.64 -12.49 -30.68
CA ALA A 49 -29.20 -12.17 -31.98
C ALA A 49 -28.58 -13.00 -33.13
N ASP A 50 -27.26 -13.21 -33.11
CA ASP A 50 -26.54 -13.95 -34.13
C ASP A 50 -25.35 -14.74 -33.54
N PRO A 51 -25.56 -16.00 -33.15
CA PRO A 51 -24.52 -16.85 -32.56
C PRO A 51 -23.32 -17.09 -33.47
N ARG A 52 -23.46 -16.88 -34.79
CA ARG A 52 -22.37 -17.09 -35.76
C ARG A 52 -21.29 -16.02 -35.67
N LYS A 53 -21.60 -14.87 -35.05
CA LYS A 53 -20.63 -13.79 -34.78
C LYS A 53 -19.72 -14.07 -33.58
N PHE A 54 -19.83 -15.25 -32.98
CA PHE A 54 -18.94 -15.69 -31.90
C PHE A 54 -17.56 -16.07 -32.46
N ASP A 55 -16.77 -15.06 -32.79
CA ASP A 55 -15.38 -15.22 -33.21
C ASP A 55 -14.39 -14.96 -32.06
N LEU A 56 -13.11 -15.21 -32.32
CA LEU A 56 -12.06 -15.02 -31.31
C LEU A 56 -11.95 -13.55 -30.85
N VAL A 57 -12.23 -12.59 -31.74
CA VAL A 57 -12.17 -11.15 -31.42
C VAL A 57 -13.26 -10.80 -30.42
N PHE A 58 -14.49 -11.25 -30.65
CA PHE A 58 -15.62 -11.09 -29.76
C PHE A 58 -15.31 -11.66 -28.37
N VAL A 59 -14.81 -12.89 -28.29
CA VAL A 59 -14.44 -13.53 -27.01
C VAL A 59 -13.39 -12.71 -26.26
N THR A 60 -12.38 -12.21 -26.97
CA THR A 60 -11.29 -11.44 -26.37
C THR A 60 -11.79 -10.10 -25.83
N VAL A 61 -12.60 -9.36 -26.61
CA VAL A 61 -13.19 -8.09 -26.18
C VAL A 61 -14.13 -8.29 -24.99
N PHE A 62 -14.99 -9.30 -25.05
CA PHE A 62 -15.91 -9.62 -23.95
C PHE A 62 -15.16 -9.96 -22.66
N ALA A 63 -14.14 -10.83 -22.74
CA ALA A 63 -13.34 -11.21 -21.57
C ALA A 63 -12.56 -10.03 -20.99
N ALA A 64 -11.97 -9.19 -21.85
CA ALA A 64 -11.27 -7.97 -21.45
C ALA A 64 -12.19 -7.01 -20.70
N SER A 65 -13.36 -6.72 -21.27
CA SER A 65 -14.35 -5.84 -20.67
C SER A 65 -14.90 -6.42 -19.37
N ALA A 66 -15.21 -7.72 -19.31
CA ALA A 66 -15.70 -8.35 -18.09
C ALA A 66 -14.67 -8.28 -16.95
N ALA A 67 -13.38 -8.55 -17.26
CA ALA A 67 -12.30 -8.43 -16.29
C ALA A 67 -12.11 -6.99 -15.79
N ALA A 68 -12.17 -6.01 -16.70
CA ALA A 68 -12.08 -4.59 -16.36
C ALA A 68 -13.26 -4.14 -15.49
N ALA A 69 -14.49 -4.50 -15.84
CA ALA A 69 -15.69 -4.21 -15.05
C ALA A 69 -15.58 -4.81 -13.64
N CYS A 70 -15.19 -6.09 -13.54
CA CYS A 70 -15.01 -6.77 -12.26
C CYS A 70 -13.96 -6.07 -11.38
N ALA A 71 -12.80 -5.72 -11.96
CA ALA A 71 -11.76 -5.00 -11.25
C ALA A 71 -12.23 -3.64 -10.74
N LEU A 72 -12.89 -2.84 -11.59
CA LEU A 72 -13.39 -1.51 -11.23
C LEU A 72 -14.47 -1.58 -10.13
N LEU A 73 -15.39 -2.55 -10.21
CA LEU A 73 -16.41 -2.76 -9.18
C LEU A 73 -15.80 -3.19 -7.84
N LEU A 74 -14.75 -4.03 -7.86
CA LEU A 74 -14.03 -4.40 -6.64
C LEU A 74 -13.33 -3.20 -5.99
N VAL A 75 -12.68 -2.35 -6.79
CA VAL A 75 -12.06 -1.11 -6.27
C VAL A 75 -13.13 -0.14 -5.78
N ALA A 76 -14.27 -0.02 -6.47
CA ALA A 76 -15.38 0.83 -6.05
C ALA A 76 -15.99 0.36 -4.72
N TYR A 77 -16.26 -0.94 -4.58
CA TYR A 77 -16.72 -1.56 -3.33
C TYR A 77 -15.77 -1.25 -2.17
N ARG A 78 -14.47 -1.28 -2.43
CA ARG A 78 -13.45 -0.91 -1.44
C ARG A 78 -13.45 0.54 -1.06
N ALA A 79 -13.48 1.42 -2.05
CA ALA A 79 -13.58 2.86 -1.81
C ALA A 79 -14.80 3.15 -0.94
N ALA A 80 -15.95 2.51 -1.19
CA ALA A 80 -17.18 2.68 -0.44
C ALA A 80 -17.12 2.13 1.00
N THR A 81 -16.62 0.91 1.19
CA THR A 81 -16.65 0.24 2.50
C THR A 81 -15.54 0.69 3.45
N GLY A 82 -14.45 1.27 2.93
CA GLY A 82 -13.28 1.63 3.74
C GLY A 82 -12.61 0.45 4.42
N ARG A 83 -12.98 -0.79 4.06
CA ARG A 83 -12.33 -2.02 4.52
C ARG A 83 -10.99 -2.16 3.81
N GLY A 84 -9.98 -1.57 4.46
CA GLY A 84 -8.60 -1.53 4.00
C GLY A 84 -7.86 -2.85 4.20
N ARG A 85 -6.66 -2.91 3.59
CA ARG A 85 -5.72 -4.03 3.54
C ARG A 85 -5.39 -4.66 4.91
N VAL A 86 -5.54 -3.89 6.00
CA VAL A 86 -5.13 -4.26 7.35
C VAL A 86 -6.11 -5.21 8.05
N LYS A 87 -7.43 -5.11 7.80
CA LYS A 87 -8.44 -5.92 8.51
C LYS A 87 -8.85 -7.20 7.78
N ASP A 88 -8.81 -7.20 6.45
CA ASP A 88 -9.35 -8.30 5.63
C ASP A 88 -8.27 -9.13 4.91
N GLY A 89 -6.98 -8.92 5.22
CA GLY A 89 -5.86 -9.71 4.66
C GLY A 89 -5.54 -9.48 3.18
N GLY A 90 -6.21 -8.55 2.48
CA GLY A 90 -5.97 -8.26 1.05
C GLY A 90 -7.25 -7.91 0.30
N LEU A 91 -7.18 -7.44 -0.96
CA LEU A 91 -8.36 -7.16 -1.83
C LEU A 91 -9.13 -8.43 -2.18
N LEU A 92 -8.33 -9.43 -2.49
CA LEU A 92 -8.72 -10.77 -2.84
C LEU A 92 -7.65 -11.67 -2.21
N PRO A 93 -7.93 -12.96 -1.99
CA PRO A 93 -6.89 -13.94 -1.70
C PRO A 93 -5.71 -13.76 -2.67
N PRO A 94 -4.45 -13.92 -2.24
CA PRO A 94 -3.29 -13.73 -3.11
C PRO A 94 -3.41 -14.49 -4.43
N LEU A 95 -4.05 -15.67 -4.42
CA LEU A 95 -4.36 -16.45 -5.62
C LEU A 95 -5.28 -15.71 -6.59
N ALA A 96 -6.39 -15.16 -6.11
CA ALA A 96 -7.36 -14.45 -6.95
C ALA A 96 -6.78 -13.14 -7.52
N MET A 97 -5.93 -12.42 -6.76
CA MET A 97 -5.16 -11.30 -7.32
C MET A 97 -4.21 -11.75 -8.45
N ARG A 98 -3.49 -12.87 -8.28
CA ARG A 98 -2.63 -13.42 -9.33
C ARG A 98 -3.43 -13.78 -10.58
N VAL A 99 -4.57 -14.46 -10.41
CA VAL A 99 -5.46 -14.81 -11.54
C VAL A 99 -5.91 -13.54 -12.26
N LEU A 100 -6.37 -12.53 -11.55
CA LEU A 100 -6.82 -11.27 -12.15
C LEU A 100 -5.69 -10.58 -12.93
N VAL A 101 -4.50 -10.43 -12.34
CA VAL A 101 -3.35 -9.81 -13.03
C VAL A 101 -2.89 -10.64 -14.23
N ALA A 102 -2.94 -11.97 -14.14
CA ALA A 102 -2.63 -12.84 -15.27
C ALA A 102 -3.64 -12.66 -16.41
N LEU A 103 -4.93 -12.55 -16.11
CA LEU A 103 -5.97 -12.27 -17.11
C LEU A 103 -5.75 -10.91 -17.79
N PHE A 104 -5.40 -9.87 -17.04
CA PHE A 104 -5.02 -8.58 -17.62
C PHE A 104 -3.80 -8.68 -18.52
N ALA A 105 -2.77 -9.43 -18.11
CA ALA A 105 -1.57 -9.63 -18.93
C ALA A 105 -1.89 -10.39 -20.24
N VAL A 106 -2.67 -11.47 -20.18
CA VAL A 106 -3.10 -12.23 -21.38
C VAL A 106 -3.90 -11.35 -22.32
N THR A 107 -4.86 -10.60 -21.78
CA THR A 107 -5.67 -9.64 -22.55
C THR A 107 -4.78 -8.61 -23.23
N ALA A 108 -3.79 -8.08 -22.51
CA ALA A 108 -2.85 -7.11 -23.04
C ALA A 108 -2.01 -7.68 -24.20
N VAL A 109 -1.51 -8.92 -24.09
CA VAL A 109 -0.82 -9.61 -25.18
C VAL A 109 -1.74 -9.76 -26.41
N ALA A 110 -3.00 -10.13 -26.20
CA ALA A 110 -3.96 -10.28 -27.29
C ALA A 110 -4.22 -8.93 -28.00
N ILE A 111 -4.36 -7.83 -27.24
CA ILE A 111 -4.52 -6.48 -27.78
C ILE A 111 -3.28 -6.06 -28.60
N VAL A 112 -2.07 -6.34 -28.12
CA VAL A 112 -0.84 -6.08 -28.87
C VAL A 112 -0.80 -6.90 -30.16
N GLY A 113 -1.10 -8.20 -30.09
CA GLY A 113 -1.13 -9.09 -31.25
C GLY A 113 -2.13 -8.63 -32.31
N MET A 114 -3.32 -8.18 -31.89
CA MET A 114 -4.32 -7.59 -32.77
C MET A 114 -3.82 -6.30 -33.42
N GLY A 115 -3.16 -5.42 -32.66
CA GLY A 115 -2.57 -4.18 -33.21
C GLY A 115 -1.48 -4.44 -34.25
N LEU A 116 -0.64 -5.46 -34.03
CA LEU A 116 0.38 -5.90 -34.99
C LEU A 116 -0.26 -6.46 -36.27
N TRP A 117 -1.30 -7.28 -36.14
CA TRP A 117 -2.04 -7.81 -37.29
C TRP A 117 -2.70 -6.68 -38.10
N SER A 118 -3.41 -5.77 -37.43
CA SER A 118 -4.15 -4.69 -38.07
C SER A 118 -3.25 -3.53 -38.53
N ARG A 119 -1.94 -3.59 -38.28
CA ARG A 119 -0.97 -2.50 -38.50
C ARG A 119 -1.39 -1.17 -37.88
N SER A 120 -2.10 -1.21 -36.75
CA SER A 120 -2.57 -0.01 -36.05
C SER A 120 -1.71 0.24 -34.81
N PRO A 121 -1.13 1.44 -34.62
CA PRO A 121 -0.29 1.73 -33.46
C PRO A 121 -1.08 1.88 -32.15
N LEU A 122 -2.37 2.23 -32.22
CA LEU A 122 -3.19 2.49 -31.03
C LEU A 122 -3.36 1.26 -30.12
N PRO A 123 -3.78 0.08 -30.63
CA PRO A 123 -3.87 -1.12 -29.80
C PRO A 123 -2.50 -1.56 -29.25
N ILE A 124 -1.43 -1.37 -30.01
CA ILE A 124 -0.07 -1.70 -29.56
C ILE A 124 0.29 -0.88 -28.32
N LEU A 125 0.12 0.45 -28.36
CA LEU A 125 0.40 1.33 -27.23
C LEU A 125 -0.50 1.01 -26.03
N GLY A 126 -1.79 0.78 -26.26
CA GLY A 126 -2.73 0.38 -25.21
C GLY A 126 -2.30 -0.93 -24.53
N GLY A 127 -2.04 -1.97 -25.32
CA GLY A 127 -1.61 -3.28 -24.79
C GLY A 127 -0.27 -3.23 -24.04
N LEU A 128 0.70 -2.44 -24.51
CA LEU A 128 1.97 -2.23 -23.77
C LEU A 128 1.74 -1.55 -22.41
N GLY A 129 0.82 -0.57 -22.34
CA GLY A 129 0.42 0.05 -21.08
C GLY A 129 -0.16 -0.96 -20.08
N TYR A 130 -1.06 -1.83 -20.54
CA TYR A 130 -1.63 -2.89 -19.70
C TYR A 130 -0.58 -3.93 -19.27
N LEU A 131 0.38 -4.29 -20.13
CA LEU A 131 1.47 -5.18 -19.78
C LEU A 131 2.36 -4.59 -18.68
N TRP A 132 2.69 -3.29 -18.78
CA TRP A 132 3.46 -2.60 -17.77
C TRP A 132 2.73 -2.57 -16.42
N GLY A 133 1.45 -2.18 -16.42
CA GLY A 133 0.62 -2.17 -15.22
C GLY A 133 0.51 -3.55 -14.58
N SER A 134 0.28 -4.59 -15.39
CA SER A 134 0.21 -5.98 -14.92
C SER A 134 1.54 -6.45 -14.33
N ARG A 135 2.69 -6.09 -14.93
CA ARG A 135 4.02 -6.41 -14.40
C ARG A 135 4.29 -5.74 -13.05
N VAL A 136 3.91 -4.47 -12.90
CA VAL A 136 4.04 -3.74 -11.62
C VAL A 136 3.14 -4.37 -10.56
N ALA A 137 1.88 -4.67 -10.90
CA ALA A 137 0.95 -5.35 -10.00
C ALA A 137 1.43 -6.75 -9.60
N TRP A 138 2.01 -7.51 -10.54
CA TRP A 138 2.54 -8.85 -10.25
C TRP A 138 3.68 -8.80 -9.22
N ARG A 139 4.57 -7.82 -9.35
CA ARG A 139 5.67 -7.60 -8.40
C ARG A 139 5.17 -7.24 -7.00
N SER A 140 4.04 -6.56 -6.88
CA SER A 140 3.48 -6.18 -5.58
C SER A 140 2.71 -7.31 -4.89
N ILE A 141 2.11 -8.24 -5.64
CA ILE A 141 1.37 -9.39 -5.07
C ILE A 141 2.29 -10.39 -4.35
N GLY A 142 3.56 -10.47 -4.73
CA GLY A 142 4.54 -11.38 -4.12
C GLY A 142 5.22 -10.86 -2.86
N ARG A 143 5.07 -9.57 -2.53
CA ARG A 143 5.71 -8.99 -1.33
C ARG A 143 4.98 -9.47 -0.09
N LYS A 144 5.67 -10.26 0.73
CA LYS A 144 5.19 -10.61 2.08
C LYS A 144 4.99 -9.30 2.86
N PRO A 145 3.95 -9.21 3.70
CA PRO A 145 3.78 -8.05 4.57
C PRO A 145 4.97 -7.95 5.52
N LEU A 146 5.35 -6.73 5.89
CA LEU A 146 6.58 -6.48 6.64
C LEU A 146 6.60 -7.18 8.00
N LYS A 147 5.45 -7.30 8.66
CA LYS A 147 5.28 -8.10 9.89
C LYS A 147 5.64 -9.58 9.77
N GLU A 148 5.68 -10.15 8.56
CA GLU A 148 6.15 -11.51 8.32
C GLU A 148 7.65 -11.56 7.96
N LEU A 149 8.24 -10.41 7.64
CA LEU A 149 9.64 -10.27 7.27
C LEU A 149 10.49 -9.89 8.48
N MET A 150 9.95 -9.09 9.40
CA MET A 150 10.66 -8.53 10.54
C MET A 150 9.77 -8.53 11.80
N SER A 151 10.40 -8.83 12.93
CA SER A 151 9.81 -8.75 14.27
C SER A 151 10.69 -7.90 15.17
N ILE A 152 10.06 -7.12 16.03
CA ILE A 152 10.69 -6.27 17.02
C ILE A 152 10.20 -6.76 18.37
N GLU A 153 11.13 -7.30 19.14
CA GLU A 153 10.90 -7.79 20.47
C GLU A 153 11.69 -6.93 21.45
N PHE A 154 11.10 -6.62 22.60
CA PHE A 154 11.79 -5.85 23.62
C PHE A 154 11.33 -6.29 25.01
N ASP A 155 12.21 -6.06 25.96
CA ASP A 155 11.96 -6.19 27.39
C ASP A 155 12.37 -4.88 28.09
N ASP A 156 12.48 -4.89 29.41
CA ASP A 156 12.85 -3.70 30.17
C ASP A 156 14.29 -3.21 29.93
N LEU A 157 15.17 -4.08 29.46
CA LEU A 157 16.61 -3.84 29.33
C LEU A 157 17.03 -3.57 27.88
N GLN A 158 16.47 -4.32 26.93
CA GLN A 158 16.95 -4.37 25.56
C GLN A 158 15.83 -4.50 24.52
N VAL A 159 16.23 -4.19 23.29
CA VAL A 159 15.42 -4.28 22.07
C VAL A 159 16.16 -5.21 21.10
N ARG A 160 15.42 -6.11 20.46
CA ARG A 160 15.87 -7.05 19.44
C ARG A 160 15.07 -6.84 18.16
N VAL A 161 15.74 -6.49 17.09
CA VAL A 161 15.21 -6.49 15.72
C VAL A 161 15.58 -7.82 15.11
N LEU A 162 14.59 -8.60 14.66
CA LEU A 162 14.74 -9.94 14.14
C LEU A 162 14.20 -10.01 12.70
N ALA A 163 15.01 -10.48 11.77
CA ALA A 163 14.61 -10.91 10.44
C ALA A 163 14.00 -12.31 10.51
N LEU A 164 12.71 -12.44 10.17
CA LEU A 164 11.96 -13.71 10.21
C LEU A 164 11.99 -14.50 8.89
N ALA A 165 12.08 -13.81 7.76
CA ALA A 165 12.09 -14.40 6.43
C ALA A 165 13.54 -14.43 5.87
N PRO A 166 13.82 -14.82 4.61
CA PRO A 166 15.18 -14.80 4.06
C PRO A 166 15.63 -13.35 3.75
N MET A 167 15.62 -12.50 4.78
CA MET A 167 16.32 -11.24 4.80
C MET A 167 17.77 -11.48 5.20
N ASP A 168 18.62 -10.52 4.89
CA ASP A 168 20.02 -10.54 5.33
C ASP A 168 20.08 -10.63 6.87
N PRO A 169 20.79 -11.63 7.44
CA PRO A 169 21.01 -11.73 8.88
C PRO A 169 21.61 -10.47 9.52
N ALA A 170 22.23 -9.56 8.75
CA ALA A 170 22.69 -8.26 9.21
C ALA A 170 21.56 -7.37 9.78
N TRP A 171 20.29 -7.66 9.43
CA TRP A 171 19.13 -7.02 10.04
C TRP A 171 18.87 -7.47 11.49
N ASN A 172 19.45 -8.60 11.93
CA ASN A 172 19.34 -9.05 13.30
C ASN A 172 20.23 -8.19 14.20
N GLN A 173 19.60 -7.34 15.00
CA GLN A 173 20.31 -6.36 15.83
C GLN A 173 19.71 -6.30 17.23
N THR A 174 20.58 -6.28 18.24
CA THR A 174 20.20 -6.09 19.64
C THR A 174 20.85 -4.83 20.19
N PHE A 175 20.12 -4.02 20.95
CA PHE A 175 20.67 -2.86 21.66
C PHE A 175 19.94 -2.61 22.98
N ALA A 176 20.64 -2.02 23.95
CA ALA A 176 20.06 -1.67 25.25
C ALA A 176 19.28 -0.35 25.14
N TRP A 177 18.17 -0.21 25.87
CA TRP A 177 17.42 1.04 25.95
C TRP A 177 18.32 2.21 26.38
N LEU A 178 19.12 2.01 27.42
CA LEU A 178 20.04 3.02 27.95
C LEU A 178 21.16 3.44 26.98
N ALA A 179 21.37 2.68 25.90
CA ALA A 179 22.36 3.01 24.88
C ALA A 179 21.77 3.87 23.75
N ILE A 180 20.46 4.13 23.73
CA ILE A 180 19.84 5.02 22.75
C ILE A 180 20.27 6.46 23.03
N GLU A 181 20.85 7.11 22.02
CA GLU A 181 21.28 8.51 22.10
C GLU A 181 20.33 9.44 21.34
N ARG A 182 19.80 8.95 20.21
CA ARG A 182 18.92 9.74 19.34
C ARG A 182 17.98 8.83 18.57
N VAL A 183 16.77 9.31 18.34
CA VAL A 183 15.74 8.61 17.57
C VAL A 183 15.24 9.56 16.50
N CYS A 184 15.19 9.10 15.26
CA CYS A 184 14.63 9.85 14.14
C CYS A 184 13.50 9.05 13.50
N PHE A 185 12.40 9.70 13.16
CA PHE A 185 11.31 9.15 12.39
C PHE A 185 11.28 9.77 10.99
N ARG A 186 11.03 8.96 9.97
CA ARG A 186 10.81 9.40 8.59
C ARG A 186 9.55 8.75 8.04
N ASP A 187 8.59 9.58 7.62
CA ASP A 187 7.48 9.16 6.76
C ASP A 187 8.07 8.86 5.37
N ALA A 188 7.95 7.61 4.93
CA ALA A 188 8.51 7.18 3.65
C ALA A 188 7.50 7.26 2.50
N GLY A 189 6.26 7.67 2.79
CA GLY A 189 5.18 7.83 1.84
C GLY A 189 4.44 6.52 1.50
N LEU A 190 3.48 6.62 0.57
CA LEU A 190 2.48 5.55 0.30
C LEU A 190 3.06 4.21 -0.19
N ASP A 191 4.26 4.21 -0.78
CA ASP A 191 4.88 3.03 -1.39
C ASP A 191 6.03 2.44 -0.57
N SER A 192 6.32 3.04 0.59
CA SER A 192 7.42 2.66 1.47
C SER A 192 6.93 2.51 2.90
N SER A 193 7.73 1.82 3.71
CA SER A 193 7.45 1.66 5.14
C SER A 193 8.00 2.83 5.92
N ASP A 194 7.28 3.27 6.95
CA ASP A 194 7.78 4.29 7.85
C ASP A 194 8.99 3.78 8.64
N GLU A 195 10.01 4.62 8.74
CA GLU A 195 11.32 4.25 9.27
C GLU A 195 11.63 4.99 10.56
N VAL A 196 12.05 4.23 11.58
CA VAL A 196 12.63 4.74 12.82
C VAL A 196 14.12 4.41 12.83
N PHE A 197 14.95 5.45 12.82
CA PHE A 197 16.39 5.35 12.97
C PHE A 197 16.76 5.55 14.43
N VAL A 198 17.33 4.52 15.06
CA VAL A 198 17.78 4.54 16.44
C VAL A 198 19.31 4.65 16.46
N GLN A 199 19.82 5.81 16.81
CA GLN A 199 21.24 6.01 17.03
C GLN A 199 21.62 5.44 18.39
N VAL A 200 22.52 4.46 18.37
CA VAL A 200 22.97 3.72 19.55
C VAL A 200 24.42 4.06 19.83
N ARG A 201 24.74 4.32 21.11
CA ARG A 201 26.10 4.64 21.56
C ARG A 201 27.09 3.57 21.10
N GLY A 202 28.21 4.03 20.55
CA GLY A 202 29.31 3.15 20.11
C GLY A 202 29.04 2.42 18.79
N ARG A 203 27.92 2.69 18.10
CA ARG A 203 27.68 2.20 16.75
C ARG A 203 27.92 3.28 15.70
N PRO A 204 28.58 2.96 14.58
CA PRO A 204 28.81 3.91 13.50
C PRO A 204 27.55 4.18 12.67
N GLN A 205 26.60 3.24 12.65
CA GLN A 205 25.35 3.35 11.88
C GLN A 205 24.13 3.20 12.80
N PRO A 206 23.03 3.93 12.53
CA PRO A 206 21.79 3.78 13.29
C PRO A 206 21.15 2.41 13.01
N VAL A 207 20.44 1.89 14.00
CA VAL A 207 19.57 0.74 13.84
C VAL A 207 18.28 1.21 13.18
N VAL A 208 17.90 0.61 12.06
CA VAL A 208 16.65 0.94 11.36
C VAL A 208 15.57 -0.02 11.80
N VAL A 209 14.46 0.53 12.28
CA VAL A 209 13.27 -0.19 12.72
C VAL A 209 12.10 0.26 11.86
N LEU A 210 11.36 -0.68 11.31
CA LEU A 210 10.23 -0.38 10.44
C LEU A 210 8.93 -0.48 11.24
N ILE A 211 8.10 0.57 11.21
CA ILE A 211 6.92 0.65 12.08
C ILE A 211 5.88 -0.43 11.76
N GLU A 212 5.77 -0.87 10.51
CA GLU A 212 4.82 -1.92 10.10
C GLU A 212 5.34 -3.36 10.32
N ALA A 213 6.54 -3.52 10.89
CA ALA A 213 7.04 -4.81 11.35
C ALA A 213 6.23 -5.30 12.57
N SER A 214 6.32 -6.60 12.86
CA SER A 214 5.64 -7.17 14.03
C SER A 214 6.23 -6.55 15.29
N GLY A 215 5.42 -5.99 16.19
CA GLY A 215 5.91 -5.30 17.39
C GLY A 215 6.35 -3.84 17.17
N GLY A 216 6.31 -3.32 15.94
CA GLY A 216 6.81 -1.97 15.62
C GLY A 216 5.98 -0.84 16.22
N ALA A 217 4.66 -0.98 16.23
CA ALA A 217 3.76 -0.01 16.85
C ALA A 217 3.93 0.03 18.39
N GLU A 218 4.09 -1.13 19.01
CA GLU A 218 4.34 -1.29 20.44
C GLU A 218 5.71 -0.70 20.82
N PHE A 219 6.75 -0.97 20.02
CA PHE A 219 8.07 -0.39 20.19
C PHE A 219 8.04 1.14 20.12
N MET A 220 7.27 1.70 19.19
CA MET A 220 7.09 3.15 19.10
C MET A 220 6.39 3.72 20.35
N GLY A 221 5.42 2.98 20.89
CA GLY A 221 4.79 3.30 22.18
C GLY A 221 5.80 3.37 23.33
N GLU A 222 6.70 2.40 23.43
CA GLU A 222 7.78 2.38 24.43
C GLU A 222 8.78 3.52 24.26
N LEU A 223 9.17 3.86 23.02
CA LEU A 223 10.02 5.02 22.75
C LEU A 223 9.40 6.32 23.29
N CYS A 224 8.09 6.49 23.10
CA CYS A 224 7.34 7.63 23.64
C CYS A 224 7.25 7.56 25.16
N GLY A 225 6.88 6.41 25.72
CA GLY A 225 6.69 6.20 27.17
C GLY A 225 7.97 6.39 27.99
N ARG A 226 9.12 6.01 27.43
CA ARG A 226 10.45 6.17 28.06
C ARG A 226 11.09 7.54 27.79
N GLY A 227 10.47 8.39 26.98
CA GLY A 227 10.95 9.75 26.68
C GLY A 227 12.06 9.82 25.62
N TYR A 228 12.36 8.72 24.93
CA TYR A 228 13.31 8.71 23.80
C TYR A 228 12.75 9.40 22.55
N PHE A 229 11.42 9.44 22.40
CA PHE A 229 10.76 10.17 21.33
C PHE A 229 9.47 10.83 21.82
N PRO A 230 9.55 12.06 22.38
CA PRO A 230 8.41 12.70 23.05
C PRO A 230 7.18 12.84 22.15
N GLU A 231 6.00 12.71 22.76
CA GLU A 231 4.72 12.71 22.03
C GLU A 231 4.51 13.96 21.15
N HIS A 232 5.02 15.12 21.57
CA HIS A 232 4.89 16.35 20.79
C HIS A 232 5.73 16.33 19.50
N VAL A 233 6.88 15.65 19.49
CA VAL A 233 7.70 15.43 18.28
C VAL A 233 6.99 14.42 17.38
N TRP A 234 6.47 13.33 17.98
CA TRP A 234 5.71 12.32 17.24
C TRP A 234 4.49 12.88 16.53
N ARG A 235 3.67 13.68 17.22
CA ARG A 235 2.49 14.31 16.59
C ARG A 235 2.88 15.27 15.46
N ARG A 236 4.01 15.96 15.58
CA ARG A 236 4.53 16.83 14.52
C ARG A 236 4.94 16.00 13.31
N ALA A 237 5.66 14.91 13.53
CA ALA A 237 6.10 13.99 12.49
C ALA A 237 4.90 13.40 11.72
N LEU A 238 3.87 12.93 12.43
CA LEU A 238 2.64 12.42 11.81
C LEU A 238 1.82 13.47 11.05
N GLY A 239 2.00 14.76 11.37
CA GLY A 239 1.35 15.85 10.68
C GLY A 239 2.10 16.32 9.42
N ASP A 240 3.33 15.87 9.23
CA ASP A 240 4.22 16.31 8.18
C ASP A 240 4.31 15.27 7.06
N THR A 241 3.58 15.52 5.97
CA THR A 241 3.57 14.66 4.78
C THR A 241 4.67 15.01 3.77
N SER A 242 5.64 15.83 4.15
CA SER A 242 6.74 16.23 3.25
C SER A 242 7.81 15.14 3.08
N GLY A 243 7.73 14.05 3.86
CA GLY A 243 8.80 13.05 3.97
C GLY A 243 9.99 13.53 4.80
N GLY A 244 9.81 14.62 5.55
CA GLY A 244 10.81 15.17 6.46
C GLY A 244 11.21 14.17 7.56
N MET A 245 12.46 14.28 8.01
CA MET A 245 12.96 13.47 9.13
C MET A 245 12.85 14.27 10.43
N HIS A 246 12.17 13.69 11.43
CA HIS A 246 11.94 14.29 12.74
C HIS A 246 12.77 13.57 13.78
N CYS A 247 13.73 14.25 14.40
CA CYS A 247 14.69 13.64 15.31
C CYS A 247 14.58 14.20 16.73
N TRP A 248 14.85 13.34 17.72
CA TRP A 248 14.96 13.70 19.12
C TRP A 248 16.15 12.99 19.80
N PRO A 249 16.98 13.70 20.60
CA PRO A 249 16.98 15.15 20.77
C PRO A 249 17.31 15.88 19.46
N GLU A 250 16.89 17.13 19.38
CA GLU A 250 17.25 18.02 18.28
C GLU A 250 18.77 18.24 18.30
N VAL A 251 19.40 18.21 17.13
CA VAL A 251 20.82 18.55 17.03
C VAL A 251 20.94 20.04 17.25
N ALA A 252 21.76 20.45 18.20
CA ALA A 252 22.00 21.87 18.45
C ALA A 252 22.41 22.54 17.12
N PRO A 253 21.82 23.69 16.77
CA PRO A 253 21.96 24.32 15.44
C PRO A 253 23.38 24.81 15.08
N GLY A 254 24.44 24.32 15.74
CA GLY A 254 25.84 24.60 15.44
C GLY A 254 26.72 23.38 15.17
N SER A 255 26.19 22.15 15.20
CA SER A 255 26.97 20.92 14.90
C SER A 255 26.61 20.34 13.54
N SER A 256 26.51 21.19 12.51
CA SER A 256 26.50 20.74 11.12
C SER A 256 27.89 20.23 10.76
N THR A 257 28.19 18.99 11.14
CA THR A 257 29.33 18.27 10.62
C THR A 257 29.03 18.00 9.15
N SER A 258 29.66 18.77 8.26
CA SER A 258 29.71 18.52 6.83
C SER A 258 30.19 17.08 6.59
N GLY A 259 29.27 16.22 6.17
CA GLY A 259 29.52 14.86 5.70
C GLY A 259 29.03 14.74 4.27
#